data_AF-A0A9R0WAZ3-F1
#
_entry.id   AF-A0A9R0WAZ3-F1
#
_cell.length_a   1.000
_cell.length_b   1.000
_cell.length_c   1.000
_cell.angle_alpha   90.00
_cell.angle_beta   90.00
_cell.angle_gamma   90.00
#
_symmetry.space_group_name_H-M   'P 1'
#
loop_
_entity.id
_entity.type
_entity.pdbx_description
1 polymer ?
#
loop_
_entity_poly.entity_id
_entity_poly.type
_entity_poly.pdbx_seq_one_letter_code
_entity_poly.pdbx_strand_id
1 'polypeptide(L)'
;MVAKLRRDDMSEEANPICDSVAFGIVGQVLQSVRMEPHLADSHALEQYHRIVGILDTSKRRNPDKENPDKKALYVTCLKALASEISKIDINYHHSLLKNIFTVSIWYLPNDTIPEFLELITRLAAVADDYLTECLHLLVNNFVPPLVDRTKMVKWAVSRKTYIFSQLCMCLIRISNIIPLAPKVLRGIIDKCMPNLFDSKDKTISFVECMLGLDTGRMGDLIRAVLLDKIVHLLTELDVNITWEGILQEQHNKGIFDMELQDLDGNEEEDGLGHGGVKVLLGANAHAEKLDDLMVVIFEHFKSLDAQCLHKEFTILKTIFRASVLTVDTPKFVQFIMFYICARDPEICALEFALFLTDIFKNKEEDPISRMSAVSYIGSYLSRARFISDDTVVAIIGKLVDWLVDYCDHESTRESTPIPNHQLFYATCQAVMYFLCFRLRYIMDCPNLKSDLFRMPFGTLFHHQLEPLKVCLPSIVSEFLRQAKGAKLVAKFVDPAAKDTVESDCSRTSGGINRFDMFFPFDPYLLKESDRYISSHFEVWSMVMTESDDSDDVLDTPEMNADGGGSFSMPARIKPSASPPMSGDPP
;
A
#
# COMPACT_ATOMS: atom_id res chain seq x y z
N MET A 1 58.39 38.77 48.98
CA MET A 1 59.46 37.97 49.63
C MET A 1 58.85 36.65 50.07
N VAL A 2 59.42 35.55 49.57
CA VAL A 2 59.31 34.11 49.96
C VAL A 2 58.74 33.90 51.39
N ALA A 3 57.82 32.97 51.70
CA ALA A 3 58.01 31.51 51.64
C ALA A 3 56.71 30.69 51.86
N LYS A 4 56.72 29.49 51.29
CA LYS A 4 55.82 28.33 51.44
C LYS A 4 55.60 27.87 52.88
N LEU A 5 54.45 27.24 53.13
CA LEU A 5 54.34 25.98 53.90
C LEU A 5 53.08 25.21 53.48
N ARG A 6 53.30 23.95 53.05
CA ARG A 6 52.31 22.91 52.72
C ARG A 6 51.76 22.28 54.02
N ARG A 7 50.48 21.88 53.99
CA ARG A 7 49.83 20.69 54.59
C ARG A 7 48.46 20.60 53.92
N ASP A 8 48.27 19.63 53.04
CA ASP A 8 47.58 18.35 53.31
C ASP A 8 46.08 18.57 53.49
N ASP A 9 45.33 18.43 52.40
CA ASP A 9 43.94 17.99 52.45
C ASP A 9 43.81 16.82 51.47
N MET A 10 43.46 15.68 52.05
CA MET A 10 43.17 14.40 51.41
C MET A 10 41.91 14.53 50.57
N SER A 11 42.05 14.53 49.24
CA SER A 11 40.97 14.14 48.34
C SER A 11 41.08 12.65 48.10
N GLU A 12 40.19 11.85 48.71
CA GLU A 12 39.90 10.49 48.27
C GLU A 12 39.38 10.55 46.82
N GLU A 13 40.29 10.38 45.86
CA GLU A 13 39.95 10.18 44.46
C GLU A 13 39.30 8.79 44.33
N ALA A 14 37.98 8.80 44.13
CA ALA A 14 37.24 7.62 43.71
C ALA A 14 37.77 7.14 42.36
N ASN A 15 38.64 6.14 42.40
CA ASN A 15 39.27 5.54 41.24
C ASN A 15 38.18 4.88 40.35
N PRO A 16 38.02 5.25 39.07
CA PRO A 16 37.05 4.61 38.19
C PRO A 16 37.45 3.14 37.98
N ILE A 17 36.60 2.23 38.47
CA ILE A 17 36.78 0.78 38.31
C ILE A 17 36.88 0.51 36.80
N CYS A 18 38.02 -0.02 36.35
CA CYS A 18 38.23 -0.41 34.96
C CYS A 18 37.16 -1.43 34.52
N ASP A 19 36.58 -1.28 33.33
CA ASP A 19 35.51 -2.16 32.79
C ASP A 19 35.84 -3.65 32.93
N SER A 20 37.12 -4.03 32.82
CA SER A 20 37.59 -5.42 33.01
C SER A 20 37.32 -5.99 34.40
N VAL A 21 37.44 -5.17 35.45
CA VAL A 21 37.18 -5.55 36.84
C VAL A 21 35.68 -5.67 37.07
N ALA A 22 34.88 -4.74 36.52
CA ALA A 22 33.42 -4.80 36.60
C ALA A 22 32.87 -6.06 35.92
N PHE A 23 33.43 -6.46 34.77
CA PHE A 23 32.99 -7.65 34.04
C PHE A 23 33.33 -8.94 34.80
N GLY A 24 34.53 -9.01 35.39
CA GLY A 24 34.94 -10.11 36.25
C GLY A 24 34.03 -10.31 37.46
N ILE A 25 33.61 -9.21 38.11
CA ILE A 25 32.67 -9.24 39.24
C ILE A 25 31.30 -9.79 38.83
N VAL A 26 30.73 -9.29 37.73
CA VAL A 26 29.42 -9.78 37.22
C VAL A 26 29.50 -11.27 36.91
N GLY A 27 30.57 -11.72 36.25
CA GLY A 27 30.77 -13.13 35.96
C GLY A 27 30.90 -14.00 37.21
N GLN A 28 31.56 -13.53 38.27
CA GLN A 28 31.64 -14.23 39.56
C GLN A 28 30.29 -14.32 40.25
N VAL A 29 29.52 -13.23 40.25
CA VAL A 29 28.17 -13.19 40.85
C VAL A 29 27.23 -14.18 40.17
N LEU A 30 27.20 -14.21 38.83
CA LEU A 30 26.38 -15.16 38.07
C LEU A 30 26.76 -16.62 38.37
N GLN A 31 28.07 -16.91 38.48
CA GLN A 31 28.53 -18.25 38.79
C GLN A 31 28.18 -18.67 40.23
N SER A 32 28.27 -17.76 41.19
CA SER A 32 27.94 -18.02 42.59
C SER A 32 26.46 -18.31 42.80
N VAL A 33 25.56 -17.65 42.05
CA VAL A 33 24.11 -17.89 42.10
C VAL A 33 23.72 -19.23 41.46
N ARG A 34 24.54 -19.75 40.55
CA ARG A 34 24.36 -21.08 39.92
C ARG A 34 24.73 -22.25 40.83
N MET A 35 25.55 -22.03 41.87
CA MET A 35 25.93 -23.07 42.83
C MET A 35 24.74 -23.42 43.73
N GLU A 36 24.69 -24.65 44.27
CA GLU A 36 23.55 -25.16 45.06
C GLU A 36 23.02 -24.13 46.09
N PRO A 37 21.70 -24.02 46.29
CA PRO A 37 21.05 -22.96 47.08
C PRO A 37 21.48 -22.88 48.56
N HIS A 38 22.28 -23.82 49.05
CA HIS A 38 22.84 -23.86 50.40
C HIS A 38 24.28 -23.32 50.51
N LEU A 39 24.92 -22.96 49.39
CA LEU A 39 26.31 -22.46 49.31
C LEU A 39 26.42 -21.07 48.66
N ALA A 40 25.32 -20.46 48.22
CA ALA A 40 25.34 -19.11 47.69
C ALA A 40 25.72 -18.11 48.79
N ASP A 41 26.87 -17.46 48.63
CA ASP A 41 27.32 -16.38 49.50
C ASP A 41 26.26 -15.27 49.56
N SER A 42 25.81 -14.92 50.78
CA SER A 42 24.81 -13.86 51.01
C SER A 42 25.19 -12.55 50.33
N HIS A 43 26.50 -12.25 50.25
CA HIS A 43 27.01 -11.07 49.58
C HIS A 43 26.87 -11.15 48.05
N ALA A 44 27.07 -12.34 47.45
CA ALA A 44 26.85 -12.55 46.02
C ALA A 44 25.36 -12.42 45.65
N LEU A 45 24.46 -12.88 46.51
CA LEU A 45 23.01 -12.75 46.30
C LEU A 45 22.57 -11.27 46.37
N GLU A 46 23.08 -10.49 47.32
CA GLU A 46 22.84 -9.05 47.37
C GLU A 46 23.33 -8.33 46.10
N GLN A 47 24.53 -8.66 45.62
CA GLN A 47 25.06 -8.11 44.38
C GLN A 47 24.22 -8.52 43.16
N TYR A 48 23.75 -9.75 43.10
CA TYR A 48 22.83 -10.22 42.08
C TYR A 48 21.52 -9.41 42.08
N HIS A 49 20.91 -9.19 43.25
CA HIS A 49 19.72 -8.35 43.37
C HIS A 49 19.97 -6.89 42.96
N ARG A 50 21.17 -6.35 43.20
CA ARG A 50 21.55 -5.03 42.67
C ARG A 50 21.62 -5.02 41.14
N ILE A 51 22.24 -6.04 40.52
CA ILE A 51 22.29 -6.18 39.06
C ILE A 51 20.87 -6.25 38.47
N VAL A 52 20.01 -7.10 39.04
CA VAL A 52 18.60 -7.22 38.64
C VAL A 52 17.86 -5.89 38.79
N GLY A 53 18.13 -5.14 39.88
CA GLY A 53 17.54 -3.83 40.13
C GLY A 53 18.03 -2.73 39.19
N ILE A 54 19.27 -2.79 38.70
CA ILE A 54 19.80 -1.86 37.68
C ILE A 54 19.06 -2.07 36.36
N LEU A 55 18.73 -3.31 36.02
CA LEU A 55 18.02 -3.67 34.79
C LEU A 55 16.50 -3.52 34.85
N ASP A 56 15.94 -3.19 36.03
CA ASP A 56 14.51 -2.94 36.16
C ASP A 56 14.12 -1.61 35.50
N THR A 57 13.59 -1.70 34.28
CA THR A 57 13.12 -0.55 33.51
C THR A 57 11.67 -0.18 33.80
N SER A 58 10.96 -0.88 34.69
CA SER A 58 9.51 -0.68 34.94
C SER A 58 9.15 0.74 35.38
N LYS A 59 10.11 1.45 35.99
CA LYS A 59 9.93 2.83 36.48
C LYS A 59 10.30 3.90 35.45
N ARG A 60 10.87 3.54 34.29
CA ARG A 60 11.26 4.50 33.25
C ARG A 60 10.03 5.02 32.53
N ARG A 61 9.75 6.32 32.68
CA ARG A 61 8.61 7.00 32.03
C ARG A 61 9.02 7.93 30.89
N ASN A 62 10.23 8.49 30.94
CA ASN A 62 10.77 9.37 29.92
C ASN A 62 12.28 9.13 29.76
N PRO A 63 12.76 8.78 28.56
CA PRO A 63 14.17 8.47 28.31
C PRO A 63 15.10 9.69 28.41
N ASP A 64 14.59 10.92 28.26
CA ASP A 64 15.43 12.13 28.20
C ASP A 64 15.76 12.71 29.59
N LYS A 65 15.18 12.16 30.66
CA LYS A 65 15.32 12.66 32.04
C LYS A 65 16.13 11.74 32.95
N GLU A 66 16.82 10.76 32.39
CA GLU A 66 17.56 9.78 33.18
C GLU A 66 18.91 10.33 33.66
N ASN A 67 19.28 10.03 34.92
CA ASN A 67 20.53 10.47 35.52
C ASN A 67 21.73 9.88 34.75
N PRO A 68 22.72 10.69 34.30
CA PRO A 68 23.91 10.20 33.60
C PRO A 68 24.66 9.08 34.34
N ASP A 69 24.74 9.12 35.67
CA ASP A 69 25.45 8.09 36.45
C ASP A 69 24.71 6.75 36.38
N LYS A 70 23.37 6.78 36.46
CA LYS A 70 22.53 5.58 36.33
C LYS A 70 22.62 5.00 34.93
N LYS A 71 22.71 5.86 33.91
CA LYS A 71 22.90 5.47 32.51
C LYS A 71 24.26 4.80 32.31
N ALA A 72 25.33 5.36 32.84
CA ALA A 72 26.67 4.76 32.77
C ALA A 72 26.71 3.38 33.45
N LEU A 73 26.15 3.27 34.67
CA LEU A 73 26.02 1.99 35.38
C LEU A 73 25.22 0.96 34.58
N TYR A 74 24.12 1.38 33.94
CA TYR A 74 23.31 0.52 33.08
C TYR A 74 24.12 0.01 31.87
N VAL A 75 24.83 0.89 31.17
CA VAL A 75 25.70 0.52 30.03
C VAL A 75 26.80 -0.45 30.46
N THR A 76 27.51 -0.17 31.54
CA THR A 76 28.56 -1.05 32.06
C THR A 76 27.99 -2.42 32.44
N CYS A 77 26.80 -2.46 33.06
CA CYS A 77 26.12 -3.70 33.40
C CYS A 77 25.74 -4.51 32.14
N LEU A 78 25.22 -3.86 31.09
CA LEU A 78 24.89 -4.52 29.83
C LEU A 78 26.13 -5.11 29.15
N LYS A 79 27.23 -4.36 29.09
CA LYS A 79 28.49 -4.84 28.51
C LYS A 79 29.07 -6.02 29.30
N ALA A 80 28.99 -5.96 30.63
CA ALA A 80 29.42 -7.05 31.50
C ALA A 80 28.61 -8.35 31.29
N LEU A 81 27.29 -8.24 31.15
CA LEU A 81 26.43 -9.37 30.86
C LEU A 81 26.69 -9.93 29.46
N ALA A 82 26.92 -9.05 28.47
CA ALA A 82 27.24 -9.44 27.11
C ALA A 82 28.60 -10.15 27.00
N SER A 83 29.57 -9.86 27.87
CA SER A 83 30.83 -10.61 27.94
C SER A 83 30.72 -11.94 28.66
N GLU A 84 29.82 -12.06 29.64
CA GLU A 84 29.68 -13.23 30.52
C GLU A 84 28.46 -14.11 30.18
N ILE A 85 28.04 -14.10 28.91
CA ILE A 85 26.78 -14.73 28.46
C ILE A 85 26.70 -16.24 28.76
N SER A 86 27.85 -16.93 28.72
CA SER A 86 27.95 -18.37 28.98
C SER A 86 27.63 -18.76 30.43
N LYS A 87 27.57 -17.78 31.34
CA LYS A 87 27.24 -17.99 32.75
C LYS A 87 25.76 -17.75 33.06
N ILE A 88 24.97 -17.26 32.09
CA ILE A 88 23.54 -17.00 32.27
C ILE A 88 22.74 -18.28 32.04
N ASP A 89 22.24 -18.88 33.12
CA ASP A 89 21.37 -20.07 33.12
C ASP A 89 19.90 -19.72 33.34
N ILE A 90 19.00 -20.34 32.56
CA ILE A 90 17.55 -20.10 32.59
C ILE A 90 16.91 -20.43 33.94
N ASN A 91 17.42 -21.44 34.65
CA ASN A 91 16.82 -21.92 35.90
C ASN A 91 17.19 -21.03 37.08
N TYR A 92 18.43 -20.53 37.10
CA TYR A 92 18.97 -19.77 38.24
C TYR A 92 18.80 -18.26 38.07
N HIS A 93 18.75 -17.76 36.82
CA HIS A 93 18.72 -16.33 36.54
C HIS A 93 17.36 -15.84 36.00
N HIS A 94 16.26 -16.53 36.33
CA HIS A 94 14.92 -16.18 35.86
C HIS A 94 14.55 -14.70 36.10
N SER A 95 14.85 -14.12 37.26
CA SER A 95 14.55 -12.70 37.54
C SER A 95 15.32 -11.73 36.65
N LEU A 96 16.58 -12.03 36.37
CA LEU A 96 17.42 -11.27 35.44
C LEU A 96 16.86 -11.34 34.01
N LEU A 97 16.61 -12.56 33.53
CA LEU A 97 16.07 -12.82 32.19
C LEU A 97 14.69 -12.19 32.00
N LYS A 98 13.81 -12.28 33.01
CA LYS A 98 12.50 -11.61 33.01
C LYS A 98 12.64 -10.10 32.83
N ASN A 99 13.55 -9.47 33.57
CA ASN A 99 13.78 -8.02 33.42
C ASN A 99 14.32 -7.69 32.03
N ILE A 100 15.23 -8.49 31.48
CA ILE A 100 15.76 -8.30 30.12
C ILE A 100 14.67 -8.44 29.06
N PHE A 101 13.86 -9.51 29.10
CA PHE A 101 12.83 -9.80 28.09
C PHE A 101 11.56 -8.95 28.19
N THR A 102 11.41 -8.16 29.27
CA THR A 102 10.29 -7.22 29.43
C THR A 102 10.68 -5.76 29.14
N VAL A 103 11.93 -5.49 28.75
CA VAL A 103 12.37 -4.14 28.39
C VAL A 103 11.65 -3.67 27.12
N SER A 104 11.01 -2.51 27.23
CA SER A 104 10.57 -1.74 26.06
C SER A 104 11.68 -0.78 25.65
N ILE A 105 12.27 -1.04 24.47
CA ILE A 105 13.40 -0.30 23.89
C ILE A 105 13.08 1.19 23.75
N TRP A 106 11.81 1.53 23.54
CA TRP A 106 11.33 2.91 23.48
C TRP A 106 11.65 3.77 24.71
N TYR A 107 11.74 3.16 25.90
CA TYR A 107 12.06 3.89 27.13
C TYR A 107 13.57 3.95 27.44
N LEU A 108 14.41 3.37 26.58
CA LEU A 108 15.86 3.42 26.72
C LEU A 108 16.42 4.72 26.13
N PRO A 109 17.44 5.35 26.74
CA PRO A 109 18.21 6.41 26.09
C PRO A 109 18.91 5.91 24.81
N ASN A 110 19.06 6.77 23.79
CA ASN A 110 19.67 6.37 22.49
C ASN A 110 21.02 5.67 22.66
N ASP A 111 21.91 6.21 23.49
CA ASP A 111 23.26 5.64 23.72
C ASP A 111 23.29 4.34 24.53
N THR A 112 22.14 3.79 24.90
CA THR A 112 22.05 2.49 25.60
C THR A 112 21.41 1.40 24.73
N ILE A 113 20.75 1.81 23.64
CA ILE A 113 20.04 0.90 22.74
C ILE A 113 21.01 -0.04 22.02
N PRO A 114 22.13 0.44 21.42
CA PRO A 114 23.08 -0.44 20.74
C PRO A 114 23.66 -1.52 21.67
N GLU A 115 24.01 -1.15 22.90
CA GLU A 115 24.58 -2.07 23.89
C GLU A 115 23.55 -3.09 24.38
N PHE A 116 22.29 -2.66 24.54
CA PHE A 116 21.20 -3.58 24.86
C PHE A 116 20.96 -4.57 23.71
N LEU A 117 20.92 -4.10 22.47
CA LEU A 117 20.73 -4.96 21.30
C LEU A 117 21.91 -5.89 21.04
N GLU A 118 23.14 -5.48 21.40
CA GLU A 118 24.31 -6.36 21.40
C GLU A 118 24.14 -7.50 22.41
N LEU A 119 23.66 -7.22 23.62
CA LEU A 119 23.33 -8.25 24.61
C LEU A 119 22.26 -9.21 24.07
N ILE A 120 21.18 -8.70 23.48
CA ILE A 120 20.13 -9.53 22.86
C ILE A 120 20.67 -10.40 21.73
N THR A 121 21.54 -9.84 20.87
CA THR A 121 22.18 -10.59 19.77
C THR A 121 23.02 -11.75 20.31
N ARG A 122 23.78 -11.52 21.39
CA ARG A 122 24.60 -12.56 22.01
C ARG A 122 23.77 -13.60 22.76
N LEU A 123 22.71 -13.18 23.46
CA LEU A 123 21.75 -14.09 24.09
C LEU A 123 21.11 -15.02 23.07
N ALA A 124 20.66 -14.47 21.94
CA ALA A 124 20.07 -15.26 20.87
C ALA A 124 21.05 -16.32 20.33
N ALA A 125 22.35 -16.02 20.29
CA ALA A 125 23.40 -16.91 19.82
C ALA A 125 23.78 -18.03 20.82
N VAL A 126 23.30 -17.98 22.07
CA VAL A 126 23.42 -19.09 23.01
C VAL A 126 22.47 -20.20 22.54
N ALA A 127 23.01 -21.40 22.35
CA ALA A 127 22.30 -22.50 21.71
C ALA A 127 20.95 -22.81 22.37
N ASP A 128 19.88 -22.73 21.56
CA ASP A 128 18.52 -23.23 21.77
C ASP A 128 17.68 -22.73 22.97
N ASP A 129 18.25 -21.94 23.88
CA ASP A 129 17.54 -21.54 25.12
C ASP A 129 16.79 -20.20 25.01
N TYR A 130 17.30 -19.22 24.24
CA TYR A 130 16.81 -17.83 24.32
C TYR A 130 16.34 -17.23 23.00
N LEU A 131 16.58 -17.89 21.87
CA LEU A 131 16.30 -17.35 20.53
C LEU A 131 14.84 -16.84 20.39
N THR A 132 13.87 -17.66 20.78
CA THR A 132 12.44 -17.33 20.66
C THR A 132 12.07 -16.10 21.48
N GLU A 133 12.54 -16.01 22.73
CA GLU A 133 12.26 -14.87 23.62
C GLU A 133 12.95 -13.58 23.13
N CYS A 134 14.18 -13.67 22.63
CA CYS A 134 14.88 -12.54 22.02
C CYS A 134 14.11 -11.99 20.80
N LEU A 135 13.66 -12.87 19.91
CA LEU A 135 12.88 -12.47 18.73
C LEU A 135 11.51 -11.90 19.14
N HIS A 136 10.84 -12.48 20.13
CA HIS A 136 9.59 -11.95 20.67
C HIS A 136 9.77 -10.54 21.25
N LEU A 137 10.82 -10.30 22.03
CA LEU A 137 11.13 -8.97 22.54
C LEU A 137 11.30 -7.96 21.40
N LEU A 138 12.02 -8.31 20.33
CA LEU A 138 12.25 -7.40 19.21
C LEU A 138 10.96 -7.09 18.44
N VAL A 139 10.15 -8.11 18.14
CA VAL A 139 8.86 -7.94 17.44
C VAL A 139 7.85 -7.15 18.30
N ASN A 140 7.80 -7.38 19.61
CA ASN A 140 6.94 -6.60 20.50
C ASN A 140 7.27 -5.10 20.50
N ASN A 141 8.52 -4.74 20.17
CA ASN A 141 8.96 -3.36 20.07
C ASN A 141 8.73 -2.73 18.68
N PHE A 142 8.13 -3.44 17.72
CA PHE A 142 7.67 -2.85 16.45
C PHE A 142 6.54 -1.83 16.68
N VAL A 143 5.83 -1.96 17.80
CA VAL A 143 4.77 -1.05 18.18
C VAL A 143 5.30 -0.09 19.27
N PRO A 144 5.36 1.22 18.98
CA PRO A 144 5.69 2.23 19.98
C PRO A 144 4.64 2.29 21.10
N PRO A 145 5.00 2.81 22.29
CA PRO A 145 4.04 3.04 23.36
C PRO A 145 2.88 3.92 22.90
N LEU A 146 1.65 3.46 23.16
CA LEU A 146 0.42 4.14 22.80
C LEU A 146 -0.27 4.72 24.05
N VAL A 147 -0.70 5.98 23.97
CA VAL A 147 -1.63 6.61 24.91
C VAL A 147 -3.03 6.09 24.60
N ASP A 148 -3.78 5.70 25.63
CA ASP A 148 -5.14 5.18 25.52
C ASP A 148 -5.30 4.04 24.49
N ARG A 149 -4.22 3.28 24.25
CA ARG A 149 -4.12 2.18 23.26
C ARG A 149 -4.37 2.59 21.81
N THR A 150 -4.47 3.88 21.52
CA THR A 150 -4.92 4.39 20.22
C THR A 150 -3.90 5.31 19.57
N LYS A 151 -3.29 6.22 20.33
CA LYS A 151 -2.41 7.27 19.78
C LYS A 151 -0.97 7.13 20.22
N MET A 152 -0.04 7.22 19.28
CA MET A 152 1.40 7.19 19.57
C MET A 152 1.82 8.39 20.43
N VAL A 153 2.69 8.13 21.41
CA VAL A 153 3.21 9.20 22.28
C VAL A 153 4.13 10.14 21.48
N LYS A 154 3.98 11.46 21.65
CA LYS A 154 4.73 12.49 20.88
C LYS A 154 6.26 12.30 20.88
N TRP A 155 6.86 11.97 22.02
CA TRP A 155 8.33 11.77 22.09
C TRP A 155 8.79 10.49 21.36
N ALA A 156 7.91 9.50 21.21
CA ALA A 156 8.21 8.27 20.48
C ALA A 156 8.26 8.54 18.96
N VAL A 157 7.42 9.45 18.46
CA VAL A 157 7.40 9.87 17.04
C VAL A 157 8.79 10.29 16.57
N SER A 158 9.46 11.17 17.33
CA SER A 158 10.76 11.75 16.95
C SER A 158 11.90 10.73 16.92
N ARG A 159 11.73 9.57 17.54
CA ARG A 159 12.77 8.53 17.65
C ARG A 159 12.43 7.26 16.84
N LYS A 160 11.25 7.23 16.22
CA LYS A 160 10.69 6.06 15.52
C LYS A 160 11.63 5.52 14.45
N THR A 161 12.07 6.37 13.53
CA THR A 161 12.99 5.99 12.44
C THR A 161 14.30 5.39 12.97
N TYR A 162 14.89 6.00 14.01
CA TYR A 162 16.12 5.50 14.62
C TYR A 162 15.91 4.12 15.27
N ILE A 163 14.86 3.97 16.09
CA ILE A 163 14.58 2.71 16.78
C ILE A 163 14.26 1.59 15.79
N PHE A 164 13.44 1.84 14.78
CA PHE A 164 13.14 0.86 13.73
C PHE A 164 14.40 0.40 13.00
N SER A 165 15.28 1.33 12.61
CA SER A 165 16.57 0.99 12.02
C SER A 165 17.40 0.09 12.94
N GLN A 166 17.46 0.37 14.24
CA GLN A 166 18.20 -0.46 15.21
C GLN A 166 17.57 -1.85 15.37
N LEU A 167 16.24 -1.94 15.42
CA LEU A 167 15.51 -3.22 15.52
C LEU A 167 15.78 -4.11 14.30
N CYS A 168 15.61 -3.56 13.09
CA CYS A 168 15.85 -4.29 11.85
C CYS A 168 17.31 -4.76 11.74
N MET A 169 18.27 -3.88 12.06
CA MET A 169 19.69 -4.24 12.09
C MET A 169 19.98 -5.37 13.08
N CYS A 170 19.37 -5.36 14.27
CA CYS A 170 19.52 -6.43 15.25
C CYS A 170 18.96 -7.77 14.72
N LEU A 171 17.76 -7.76 14.15
CA LEU A 171 17.13 -8.96 13.57
C LEU A 171 17.96 -9.54 12.42
N ILE A 172 18.48 -8.69 11.53
CA ILE A 172 19.38 -9.10 10.44
C ILE A 172 20.67 -9.70 11.01
N ARG A 173 21.27 -9.10 12.05
CA ARG A 173 22.47 -9.63 12.71
C ARG A 173 22.21 -11.01 13.32
N ILE A 174 21.12 -11.19 14.05
CA ILE A 174 20.72 -12.48 14.63
C ILE A 174 20.54 -13.52 13.50
N SER A 175 19.88 -13.14 12.41
CA SER A 175 19.69 -14.00 11.24
C SER A 175 20.97 -14.44 10.56
N ASN A 176 21.98 -13.58 10.53
CA ASN A 176 23.27 -13.90 9.91
C ASN A 176 24.06 -14.89 10.78
N ILE A 177 23.88 -14.84 12.10
CA ILE A 177 24.52 -15.75 13.06
C ILE A 177 23.77 -17.09 13.11
N ILE A 178 22.43 -17.05 13.09
CA ILE A 178 21.57 -18.21 13.37
C ILE A 178 20.68 -18.50 12.15
N PRO A 179 20.98 -19.56 11.37
CA PRO A 179 20.20 -19.89 10.17
C PRO A 179 18.72 -20.20 10.41
N LEU A 180 18.36 -20.65 11.62
CA LEU A 180 16.97 -20.96 11.99
C LEU A 180 16.14 -19.72 12.35
N ALA A 181 16.79 -18.59 12.66
CA ALA A 181 16.12 -17.39 13.15
C ALA A 181 15.03 -16.85 12.20
N PRO A 182 15.20 -16.80 10.85
CA PRO A 182 14.14 -16.40 9.93
C PRO A 182 12.86 -17.24 10.05
N LYS A 183 13.00 -18.55 10.23
CA LYS A 183 11.87 -19.47 10.35
C LYS A 183 11.11 -19.24 11.67
N VAL A 184 11.83 -19.04 12.77
CA VAL A 184 11.22 -18.73 14.08
C VAL A 184 10.57 -17.36 14.04
N LEU A 185 11.26 -16.35 13.49
CA LEU A 185 10.74 -14.99 13.35
C LEU A 185 9.45 -14.96 12.55
N ARG A 186 9.37 -15.71 11.45
CA ARG A 186 8.14 -15.86 10.66
C ARG A 186 6.96 -16.28 11.55
N GLY A 187 7.13 -17.35 12.33
CA GLY A 187 6.06 -17.84 13.22
C GLY A 187 5.68 -16.87 14.34
N ILE A 188 6.59 -15.97 14.72
CA ILE A 188 6.30 -14.89 15.69
C ILE A 188 5.52 -13.77 15.01
N ILE A 189 5.98 -13.29 13.85
CA ILE A 189 5.30 -12.26 13.06
C ILE A 189 3.88 -12.72 12.70
N ASP A 190 3.70 -14.00 12.34
CA ASP A 190 2.38 -14.60 12.08
C ASP A 190 1.39 -14.36 13.23
N LYS A 191 1.84 -14.49 14.48
CA LYS A 191 1.00 -14.34 15.68
C LYS A 191 0.84 -12.89 16.10
N CYS A 192 1.81 -12.04 15.78
CA CYS A 192 1.84 -10.63 16.17
C CYS A 192 1.21 -9.70 15.13
N MET A 193 0.93 -10.20 13.93
CA MET A 193 0.36 -9.43 12.83
C MET A 193 -0.91 -8.69 13.29
N PRO A 194 -1.03 -7.37 13.05
CA PRO A 194 -2.21 -6.61 13.41
C PRO A 194 -3.47 -7.15 12.74
N ASN A 195 -4.60 -7.07 13.45
CA ASN A 195 -5.91 -7.40 12.89
C ASN A 195 -6.68 -6.14 12.45
N LEU A 196 -7.85 -6.34 11.85
CA LEU A 196 -8.73 -5.26 11.39
C LEU A 196 -9.07 -4.25 12.50
N PHE A 197 -9.32 -4.74 13.72
CA PHE A 197 -9.76 -3.95 14.87
C PHE A 197 -8.63 -3.27 15.65
N ASP A 198 -7.37 -3.59 15.35
CA ASP A 198 -6.22 -2.93 15.97
C ASP A 198 -6.19 -1.44 15.59
N SER A 199 -5.68 -0.62 16.52
CA SER A 199 -5.58 0.82 16.28
C SER A 199 -4.72 1.14 15.06
N LYS A 200 -5.03 2.26 14.41
CA LYS A 200 -4.35 2.76 13.23
C LYS A 200 -2.83 2.88 13.46
N ASP A 201 -2.42 3.57 14.52
CA ASP A 201 -1.01 3.77 14.87
C ASP A 201 -0.26 2.47 15.16
N LYS A 202 -0.91 1.47 15.79
CA LYS A 202 -0.34 0.14 16.01
C LYS A 202 -0.06 -0.54 14.67
N THR A 203 -1.05 -0.54 13.79
CA THR A 203 -0.99 -1.24 12.51
C THR A 203 0.08 -0.64 11.60
N ILE A 204 0.06 0.68 11.44
CA ILE A 204 1.05 1.42 10.63
C ILE A 204 2.46 1.17 11.15
N SER A 205 2.69 1.32 12.45
CA SER A 205 4.02 1.17 13.04
C SER A 205 4.56 -0.25 12.88
N PHE A 206 3.69 -1.26 13.04
CA PHE A 206 4.08 -2.65 12.86
C PHE A 206 4.47 -2.93 11.40
N VAL A 207 3.64 -2.52 10.43
CA VAL A 207 3.90 -2.73 9.00
C VAL A 207 5.17 -2.00 8.55
N GLU A 208 5.36 -0.75 8.98
CA GLU A 208 6.54 0.05 8.65
C GLU A 208 7.84 -0.59 9.15
N CYS A 209 7.89 -1.05 10.41
CA CYS A 209 9.07 -1.74 10.93
C CYS A 209 9.30 -3.08 10.22
N MET A 210 8.21 -3.80 9.91
CA MET A 210 8.26 -5.10 9.23
C MET A 210 8.80 -5.00 7.80
N LEU A 211 8.41 -3.97 7.05
CA LEU A 211 8.93 -3.70 5.70
C LEU A 211 10.44 -3.42 5.71
N GLY A 212 11.00 -2.88 6.80
CA GLY A 212 12.44 -2.69 6.95
C GLY A 212 13.26 -3.98 7.11
N LEU A 213 12.62 -5.16 7.16
CA LEU A 213 13.28 -6.47 7.20
C LEU A 213 13.52 -7.07 5.80
N ASP A 214 13.18 -6.34 4.74
CA ASP A 214 13.31 -6.74 3.36
C ASP A 214 14.78 -6.91 2.91
N THR A 215 15.75 -6.40 3.65
CA THR A 215 17.17 -6.42 3.24
C THR A 215 17.93 -7.71 3.59
N GLY A 216 18.94 -8.01 2.77
CA GLY A 216 19.89 -9.09 2.98
C GLY A 216 19.28 -10.51 2.92
N ARG A 217 20.02 -11.48 3.49
CA ARG A 217 19.62 -12.90 3.51
C ARG A 217 18.30 -13.15 4.23
N MET A 218 18.00 -12.35 5.26
CA MET A 218 16.74 -12.42 5.98
C MET A 218 15.59 -12.08 5.03
N GLY A 219 15.69 -10.94 4.35
CA GLY A 219 14.76 -10.51 3.32
C GLY A 219 14.45 -11.61 2.30
N ASP A 220 15.49 -12.21 1.70
CA ASP A 220 15.30 -13.27 0.70
C ASP A 220 14.46 -14.47 1.21
N LEU A 221 14.45 -14.74 2.53
CA LEU A 221 13.73 -15.87 3.13
C LEU A 221 12.31 -15.54 3.59
N ILE A 222 12.05 -14.33 4.09
CA ILE A 222 10.77 -13.99 4.72
C ILE A 222 9.94 -12.97 3.92
N ARG A 223 10.57 -12.16 3.05
CA ARG A 223 9.93 -11.06 2.31
C ARG A 223 8.63 -11.46 1.61
N ALA A 224 8.62 -12.60 0.89
CA ALA A 224 7.42 -13.08 0.22
C ALA A 224 6.25 -13.30 1.19
N VAL A 225 6.52 -13.87 2.36
CA VAL A 225 5.52 -14.08 3.41
C VAL A 225 5.10 -12.76 4.07
N LEU A 226 6.03 -11.82 4.25
CA LEU A 226 5.71 -10.52 4.84
C LEU A 226 4.80 -9.70 3.92
N LEU A 227 5.16 -9.62 2.63
CA LEU A 227 4.38 -8.89 1.63
C LEU A 227 3.01 -9.54 1.45
N ASP A 228 2.94 -10.87 1.41
CA ASP A 228 1.69 -11.62 1.36
C ASP A 228 0.74 -11.20 2.48
N LYS A 229 1.21 -11.18 3.73
CA LYS A 229 0.40 -10.74 4.88
C LYS A 229 -0.03 -9.29 4.81
N ILE A 230 0.85 -8.41 4.32
CA ILE A 230 0.52 -7.00 4.16
C ILE A 230 -0.62 -6.86 3.16
N VAL A 231 -0.49 -7.47 1.98
CA VAL A 231 -1.54 -7.41 0.95
C VAL A 231 -2.84 -8.03 1.45
N HIS A 232 -2.81 -9.17 2.15
CA HIS A 232 -4.01 -9.74 2.77
C HIS A 232 -4.69 -8.78 3.75
N LEU A 233 -3.93 -8.13 4.64
CA LEU A 233 -4.49 -7.14 5.57
C LEU A 233 -5.13 -5.96 4.82
N LEU A 234 -4.49 -5.48 3.75
CA LEU A 234 -5.01 -4.36 2.95
C LEU A 234 -6.26 -4.77 2.18
N THR A 235 -6.28 -5.97 1.60
CA THR A 235 -7.46 -6.52 0.93
C THR A 235 -8.62 -6.64 1.92
N GLU A 236 -8.39 -7.14 3.14
CA GLU A 236 -9.44 -7.19 4.15
C GLU A 236 -9.93 -5.79 4.55
N LEU A 237 -9.04 -4.81 4.69
CA LEU A 237 -9.45 -3.41 4.95
C LEU A 237 -10.27 -2.85 3.79
N ASP A 238 -9.83 -3.07 2.55
CA ASP A 238 -10.41 -2.53 1.32
C ASP A 238 -11.83 -3.04 1.05
N VAL A 239 -12.07 -4.34 1.25
CA VAL A 239 -13.41 -4.94 1.12
C VAL A 239 -14.40 -4.36 2.15
N ASN A 240 -13.92 -3.93 3.32
CA ASN A 240 -14.76 -3.32 4.37
C ASN A 240 -15.01 -1.82 4.18
N ILE A 241 -14.48 -1.20 3.11
CA ILE A 241 -14.73 0.21 2.79
C ILE A 241 -16.02 0.35 1.98
N THR A 242 -16.90 1.26 2.41
CA THR A 242 -18.11 1.65 1.68
C THR A 242 -17.94 3.00 1.00
N TRP A 243 -18.57 3.18 -0.17
CA TRP A 243 -18.45 4.41 -0.96
C TRP A 243 -19.14 5.62 -0.33
N GLU A 244 -20.20 5.40 0.45
CA GLU A 244 -20.90 6.45 1.20
C GLU A 244 -19.95 7.26 2.11
N GLY A 245 -18.97 6.59 2.71
CA GLY A 245 -17.98 7.23 3.59
C GLY A 245 -16.94 8.08 2.85
N ILE A 246 -16.73 7.84 1.55
CA ILE A 246 -15.69 8.49 0.74
C ILE A 246 -16.28 9.64 -0.08
N LEU A 247 -17.47 9.45 -0.66
CA LEU A 247 -18.09 10.39 -1.59
C LEU A 247 -18.71 11.62 -0.89
N GLN A 248 -19.12 11.51 0.37
CA GLN A 248 -19.66 12.64 1.14
C GLN A 248 -18.65 13.79 1.30
N GLU A 249 -17.35 13.53 1.19
CA GLU A 249 -16.29 14.55 1.30
C GLU A 249 -15.80 15.09 -0.05
N GLN A 250 -16.14 14.45 -1.18
CA GLN A 250 -15.57 14.73 -2.50
C GLN A 250 -16.59 15.10 -3.58
N HIS A 251 -17.71 15.74 -3.20
CA HIS A 251 -18.58 16.42 -4.18
C HIS A 251 -17.82 17.57 -4.87
N ASN A 252 -17.10 17.26 -5.96
CA ASN A 252 -17.20 17.91 -7.27
C ASN A 252 -15.94 17.73 -8.15
N LYS A 253 -16.21 17.28 -9.38
CA LYS A 253 -15.39 17.31 -10.62
C LYS A 253 -14.39 16.16 -10.81
N GLY A 254 -14.75 15.20 -11.67
CA GLY A 254 -13.81 14.28 -12.29
C GLY A 254 -14.26 12.81 -12.35
N ILE A 255 -15.29 12.45 -11.58
CA ILE A 255 -15.87 11.10 -11.61
C ILE A 255 -16.93 11.07 -12.71
N PHE A 256 -16.78 10.15 -13.66
CA PHE A 256 -17.71 9.97 -14.76
C PHE A 256 -18.94 9.17 -14.31
N ASP A 257 -20.11 9.41 -14.90
CA ASP A 257 -21.34 8.67 -14.56
C ASP A 257 -21.20 7.15 -14.78
N MET A 258 -20.29 6.72 -15.66
CA MET A 258 -19.91 5.30 -15.84
C MET A 258 -19.18 4.70 -14.64
N GLU A 259 -18.39 5.52 -13.94
CA GLU A 259 -17.61 5.13 -12.75
C GLU A 259 -18.49 5.19 -11.47
N LEU A 260 -19.68 5.80 -11.57
CA LEU A 260 -20.67 5.89 -10.49
C LEU A 260 -21.76 4.80 -10.56
N GLN A 261 -21.95 4.14 -11.70
CA GLN A 261 -23.02 3.14 -11.88
C GLN A 261 -22.75 1.81 -11.16
N ASP A 262 -21.48 1.50 -10.88
CA ASP A 262 -21.06 0.35 -10.06
C ASP A 262 -21.34 0.58 -8.55
N LEU A 263 -21.83 1.76 -8.16
CA LEU A 263 -22.07 2.14 -6.76
C LEU A 263 -23.47 1.77 -6.24
N ASP A 264 -24.46 1.56 -7.12
CA ASP A 264 -25.88 1.35 -6.77
C ASP A 264 -26.28 -0.15 -6.65
N GLY A 265 -25.31 -1.06 -6.68
CA GLY A 265 -25.54 -2.51 -6.73
C GLY A 265 -25.73 -3.21 -5.38
N ASN A 266 -26.64 -2.74 -4.50
CA ASN A 266 -27.38 -3.54 -3.49
C ASN A 266 -28.02 -2.64 -2.42
N GLU A 267 -29.21 -2.12 -2.67
CA GLU A 267 -30.14 -1.81 -1.57
C GLU A 267 -31.54 -2.32 -1.94
N GLU A 268 -31.94 -3.44 -1.31
CA GLU A 268 -33.35 -3.67 -1.06
C GLU A 268 -33.82 -2.52 -0.16
N GLU A 269 -34.71 -1.66 -0.66
CA GLU A 269 -35.45 -0.68 0.13
C GLU A 269 -36.27 -1.40 1.20
N ASP A 270 -35.66 -1.67 2.36
CA ASP A 270 -36.40 -2.07 3.56
C ASP A 270 -36.50 -0.85 4.48
N GLY A 271 -37.56 -0.10 4.25
CA GLY A 271 -37.89 1.07 5.05
C GLY A 271 -38.24 0.67 6.47
N LEU A 272 -37.36 0.96 7.44
CA LEU A 272 -37.71 1.18 8.83
C LEU A 272 -36.63 2.06 9.51
N GLY A 273 -37.06 3.24 9.93
CA GLY A 273 -36.19 4.28 10.49
C GLY A 273 -35.58 3.96 11.86
N HIS A 274 -34.63 4.85 12.20
CA HIS A 274 -33.88 5.02 13.46
C HIS A 274 -32.59 4.20 13.64
N GLY A 275 -31.47 4.78 13.16
CA GLY A 275 -30.10 4.35 13.53
C GLY A 275 -28.92 5.22 13.06
N GLY A 276 -29.16 6.42 12.49
CA GLY A 276 -28.21 7.16 11.65
C GLY A 276 -26.98 7.81 12.29
N VAL A 277 -26.51 7.39 13.46
CA VAL A 277 -25.32 8.01 14.11
C VAL A 277 -24.19 7.02 14.43
N LYS A 278 -24.45 5.69 14.40
CA LYS A 278 -23.44 4.70 14.79
C LYS A 278 -22.69 4.05 13.62
N VAL A 279 -23.24 4.09 12.41
CA VAL A 279 -22.64 3.50 11.19
C VAL A 279 -21.66 4.48 10.51
N LEU A 280 -21.84 5.80 10.70
CA LEU A 280 -21.10 6.84 10.00
C LEU A 280 -19.61 6.99 10.41
N LEU A 281 -19.25 6.64 11.65
CA LEU A 281 -17.89 6.76 12.17
C LEU A 281 -16.97 5.58 11.79
N GLY A 282 -17.54 4.43 11.41
CA GLY A 282 -16.79 3.20 11.10
C GLY A 282 -16.32 3.11 9.65
N ALA A 283 -17.09 3.66 8.71
CA ALA A 283 -16.79 3.62 7.27
C ALA A 283 -15.51 4.40 6.93
N ASN A 284 -15.28 5.55 7.56
CA ASN A 284 -14.06 6.35 7.34
C ASN A 284 -12.81 5.73 8.00
N ALA A 285 -12.96 4.98 9.09
CA ALA A 285 -11.81 4.48 9.85
C ALA A 285 -10.98 3.44 9.07
N HIS A 286 -11.63 2.57 8.29
CA HIS A 286 -10.94 1.61 7.43
C HIS A 286 -10.26 2.30 6.25
N ALA A 287 -10.94 3.28 5.63
CA ALA A 287 -10.38 4.08 4.54
C ALA A 287 -9.16 4.90 4.99
N GLU A 288 -9.24 5.63 6.11
CA GLU A 288 -8.10 6.37 6.68
C GLU A 288 -6.93 5.44 7.04
N LYS A 289 -7.22 4.27 7.62
CA LYS A 289 -6.19 3.28 7.98
C LYS A 289 -5.53 2.69 6.74
N LEU A 290 -6.31 2.39 5.70
CA LEU A 290 -5.81 1.92 4.41
C LEU A 290 -4.96 3.00 3.72
N ASP A 291 -5.42 4.25 3.70
CA ASP A 291 -4.71 5.40 3.11
C ASP A 291 -3.31 5.57 3.70
N ASP A 292 -3.20 5.61 5.04
CA ASP A 292 -1.90 5.71 5.72
C ASP A 292 -1.00 4.49 5.45
N LEU A 293 -1.57 3.28 5.33
CA LEU A 293 -0.80 2.08 4.99
C LEU A 293 -0.32 2.09 3.53
N MET A 294 -1.14 2.58 2.60
CA MET A 294 -0.76 2.77 1.20
C MET A 294 0.42 3.74 1.10
N VAL A 295 0.42 4.83 1.87
CA VAL A 295 1.58 5.75 1.98
C VAL A 295 2.84 5.01 2.42
N VAL A 296 2.77 4.17 3.46
CA VAL A 296 3.93 3.40 3.96
C VAL A 296 4.49 2.46 2.87
N ILE A 297 3.61 1.78 2.14
CA ILE A 297 4.01 0.82 1.09
C ILE A 297 4.60 1.54 -0.12
N PHE A 298 3.99 2.64 -0.55
CA PHE A 298 4.49 3.43 -1.66
C PHE A 298 5.84 4.07 -1.33
N GLU A 299 6.03 4.60 -0.11
CA GLU A 299 7.34 5.12 0.28
C GLU A 299 8.41 4.01 0.36
N HIS A 300 8.03 2.81 0.82
CA HIS A 300 8.90 1.64 0.77
C HIS A 300 9.33 1.32 -0.66
N PHE A 301 8.41 1.14 -1.60
CA PHE A 301 8.75 0.86 -3.01
C PHE A 301 9.52 1.98 -3.69
N LYS A 302 9.26 3.24 -3.31
CA LYS A 302 10.02 4.40 -3.79
C LYS A 302 11.48 4.37 -3.34
N SER A 303 11.76 3.81 -2.16
CA SER A 303 13.11 3.70 -1.59
C SER A 303 13.95 2.57 -2.19
N LEU A 304 13.33 1.60 -2.87
CA LEU A 304 14.02 0.46 -3.46
C LEU A 304 14.83 0.83 -4.71
N ASP A 305 15.97 0.17 -4.88
CA ASP A 305 16.68 0.14 -6.16
C ASP A 305 15.96 -0.74 -7.19
N ALA A 306 16.35 -0.65 -8.46
CA ALA A 306 15.71 -1.36 -9.56
C ALA A 306 15.72 -2.90 -9.41
N GLN A 307 16.80 -3.48 -8.87
CA GLN A 307 16.90 -4.92 -8.72
C GLN A 307 15.98 -5.43 -7.60
N CYS A 308 15.94 -4.72 -6.49
CA CYS A 308 15.06 -5.01 -5.37
C CYS A 308 13.60 -4.80 -5.76
N LEU A 309 13.29 -3.73 -6.51
CA LEU A 309 11.96 -3.45 -7.03
C LEU A 309 11.44 -4.59 -7.90
N HIS A 310 12.26 -5.11 -8.84
CA HIS A 310 11.86 -6.22 -9.69
C HIS A 310 11.60 -7.52 -8.91
N LYS A 311 12.37 -7.77 -7.84
CA LYS A 311 12.11 -8.88 -6.92
C LYS A 311 10.75 -8.71 -6.23
N GLU A 312 10.46 -7.53 -5.69
CA GLU A 312 9.14 -7.23 -5.09
C GLU A 312 8.02 -7.39 -6.10
N PHE A 313 8.19 -6.89 -7.32
CA PHE A 313 7.21 -7.03 -8.40
C PHE A 313 6.91 -8.50 -8.71
N THR A 314 7.94 -9.34 -8.78
CA THR A 314 7.76 -10.78 -9.04
C THR A 314 6.96 -11.47 -7.94
N ILE A 315 7.25 -11.14 -6.68
CA ILE A 315 6.51 -11.64 -5.51
C ILE A 315 5.06 -11.12 -5.57
N LEU A 316 4.88 -9.82 -5.80
CA LEU A 316 3.58 -9.17 -5.84
C LEU A 316 2.71 -9.71 -6.97
N LYS A 317 3.25 -10.08 -8.14
CA LYS A 317 2.48 -10.76 -9.20
C LYS A 317 1.85 -12.06 -8.71
N THR A 318 2.61 -12.84 -7.92
CA THR A 318 2.13 -14.09 -7.35
C THR A 318 1.02 -13.84 -6.32
N ILE A 319 1.23 -12.86 -5.44
CA ILE A 319 0.25 -12.49 -4.40
C ILE A 319 -1.02 -11.90 -5.04
N PHE A 320 -0.87 -11.02 -6.04
CA PHE A 320 -1.96 -10.38 -6.76
C PHE A 320 -2.89 -11.42 -7.38
N ARG A 321 -2.32 -12.44 -8.05
CA ARG A 321 -3.07 -13.55 -8.61
C ARG A 321 -3.88 -14.32 -7.55
N ALA A 322 -3.27 -14.55 -6.39
CA ALA A 322 -3.86 -15.36 -5.33
C ALA A 322 -4.89 -14.61 -4.47
N SER A 323 -4.72 -13.29 -4.29
CA SER A 323 -5.35 -12.55 -3.20
C SER A 323 -6.03 -11.24 -3.61
N VAL A 324 -5.88 -10.80 -4.87
CA VAL A 324 -6.45 -9.53 -5.36
C VAL A 324 -7.30 -9.75 -6.61
N LEU A 325 -6.80 -10.53 -7.58
CA LEU A 325 -7.44 -10.72 -8.89
C LEU A 325 -8.91 -11.21 -8.81
N THR A 326 -9.20 -12.10 -7.86
CA THR A 326 -10.51 -12.74 -7.71
C THR A 326 -11.34 -12.15 -6.58
N VAL A 327 -10.84 -11.09 -5.92
CA VAL A 327 -11.60 -10.37 -4.90
C VAL A 327 -12.75 -9.64 -5.60
N ASP A 328 -13.92 -9.70 -4.99
CA ASP A 328 -15.09 -9.02 -5.50
C ASP A 328 -14.95 -7.50 -5.26
N THR A 329 -14.72 -6.74 -6.32
CA THR A 329 -14.66 -5.26 -6.35
C THR A 329 -13.68 -4.59 -5.35
N PRO A 330 -12.37 -4.90 -5.39
CA PRO A 330 -11.37 -4.16 -4.61
C PRO A 330 -11.31 -2.70 -5.05
N LYS A 331 -11.24 -1.75 -4.11
CA LYS A 331 -11.33 -0.31 -4.40
C LYS A 331 -9.96 0.35 -4.47
N PHE A 332 -8.99 -0.07 -3.65
CA PHE A 332 -7.69 0.58 -3.59
C PHE A 332 -6.48 -0.37 -3.56
N VAL A 333 -6.59 -1.60 -3.05
CA VAL A 333 -5.40 -2.47 -2.83
C VAL A 333 -4.65 -2.79 -4.14
N GLN A 334 -5.36 -2.85 -5.26
CA GLN A 334 -4.79 -3.05 -6.60
C GLN A 334 -3.82 -1.93 -7.02
N PHE A 335 -3.92 -0.73 -6.43
CA PHE A 335 -3.00 0.36 -6.73
C PHE A 335 -1.57 0.13 -6.22
N ILE A 336 -1.36 -0.88 -5.36
CA ILE A 336 -0.01 -1.38 -5.02
C ILE A 336 0.68 -1.90 -6.28
N MET A 337 -0.03 -2.67 -7.10
CA MET A 337 0.49 -3.16 -8.38
C MET A 337 0.62 -2.03 -9.41
N PHE A 338 -0.33 -1.10 -9.45
CA PHE A 338 -0.25 0.07 -10.32
C PHE A 338 1.00 0.92 -10.05
N TYR A 339 1.28 1.21 -8.78
CA TYR A 339 2.40 2.07 -8.39
C TYR A 339 3.76 1.43 -8.68
N ILE A 340 3.94 0.13 -8.39
CA ILE A 340 5.20 -0.55 -8.72
C ILE A 340 5.45 -0.60 -10.24
N CYS A 341 4.38 -0.72 -11.04
CA CYS A 341 4.49 -0.61 -12.50
C CYS A 341 4.85 0.81 -12.95
N ALA A 342 4.32 1.85 -12.29
CA ALA A 342 4.66 3.24 -12.58
C ALA A 342 6.12 3.58 -12.29
N ARG A 343 6.77 2.86 -11.36
CA ARG A 343 8.18 3.02 -11.01
C ARG A 343 9.14 2.47 -12.08
N ASP A 344 8.72 1.45 -12.81
CA ASP A 344 9.47 0.85 -13.92
C ASP A 344 8.53 0.54 -15.10
N PRO A 345 8.21 1.56 -15.92
CA PRO A 345 7.25 1.42 -17.01
C PRO A 345 7.74 0.51 -18.15
N GLU A 346 9.05 0.36 -18.32
CA GLU A 346 9.60 -0.44 -19.43
C GLU A 346 9.47 -1.93 -19.16
N ILE A 347 9.75 -2.36 -17.93
CA ILE A 347 9.76 -3.78 -17.55
C ILE A 347 8.50 -4.13 -16.79
N CYS A 348 8.28 -3.55 -15.60
CA CYS A 348 7.20 -3.97 -14.71
C CYS A 348 5.82 -3.72 -15.32
N ALA A 349 5.60 -2.55 -15.93
CA ALA A 349 4.30 -2.22 -16.52
C ALA A 349 3.95 -3.11 -17.72
N LEU A 350 4.92 -3.36 -18.60
CA LEU A 350 4.75 -4.27 -19.74
C LEU A 350 4.52 -5.72 -19.26
N GLU A 351 5.33 -6.20 -18.32
CA GLU A 351 5.18 -7.54 -17.77
C GLU A 351 3.83 -7.75 -17.09
N PHE A 352 3.31 -6.73 -16.39
CA PHE A 352 1.99 -6.83 -15.76
C PHE A 352 0.86 -6.93 -16.80
N ALA A 353 0.92 -6.12 -17.86
CA ALA A 353 -0.06 -6.19 -18.96
C ALA A 353 -0.02 -7.55 -19.68
N LEU A 354 1.18 -8.09 -19.93
CA LEU A 354 1.36 -9.42 -20.52
C LEU A 354 0.86 -10.52 -19.58
N PHE A 355 1.19 -10.43 -18.29
CA PHE A 355 0.74 -11.36 -17.27
C PHE A 355 -0.79 -11.46 -17.22
N LEU A 356 -1.51 -10.32 -17.22
CA LEU A 356 -2.97 -10.33 -17.29
C LEU A 356 -3.49 -10.90 -18.62
N THR A 357 -2.82 -10.58 -19.73
CA THR A 357 -3.19 -11.11 -21.07
C THR A 357 -3.05 -12.63 -21.11
N ASP A 358 -2.01 -13.19 -20.48
CA ASP A 358 -1.78 -14.64 -20.42
C ASP A 358 -2.87 -15.33 -19.58
N ILE A 359 -3.26 -14.74 -18.45
CA ILE A 359 -4.40 -15.22 -17.64
C ILE A 359 -5.67 -15.27 -18.49
N PHE A 360 -6.00 -14.17 -19.15
CA PHE A 360 -7.19 -14.05 -19.99
C PHE A 360 -7.25 -15.11 -21.11
N LYS A 361 -6.13 -15.29 -21.83
CA LYS A 361 -6.05 -16.21 -22.98
C LYS A 361 -5.97 -17.68 -22.58
N ASN A 362 -5.53 -17.99 -21.36
CA ASN A 362 -5.40 -19.36 -20.89
C ASN A 362 -6.78 -20.03 -20.73
N LYS A 363 -7.03 -21.10 -21.49
CA LYS A 363 -8.29 -21.86 -21.44
C LYS A 363 -8.39 -22.76 -20.20
N GLU A 364 -7.28 -23.05 -19.54
CA GLU A 364 -7.22 -23.84 -18.30
C GLU A 364 -7.50 -22.98 -17.05
N GLU A 365 -7.44 -21.67 -17.19
CA GLU A 365 -7.76 -20.72 -16.13
C GLU A 365 -9.27 -20.72 -15.83
N ASP A 366 -9.63 -20.50 -14.56
CA ASP A 366 -11.03 -20.43 -14.19
C ASP A 366 -11.73 -19.21 -14.84
N PRO A 367 -13.03 -19.30 -15.16
CA PRO A 367 -13.74 -18.23 -15.86
C PRO A 367 -13.73 -16.89 -15.13
N ILE A 368 -13.75 -16.89 -13.79
CA ILE A 368 -13.79 -15.67 -12.98
C ILE A 368 -12.46 -14.94 -13.11
N SER A 369 -11.33 -15.64 -12.92
CA SER A 369 -9.99 -15.06 -13.10
C SER A 369 -9.78 -14.50 -14.50
N ARG A 370 -10.31 -15.17 -15.54
CA ARG A 370 -10.23 -14.67 -16.92
C ARG A 370 -11.05 -13.39 -17.12
N MET A 371 -12.25 -13.33 -16.56
CA MET A 371 -13.09 -12.12 -16.60
C MET A 371 -12.45 -10.96 -15.82
N SER A 372 -11.96 -11.22 -14.61
CA SER A 372 -11.23 -10.24 -13.82
C SER A 372 -9.99 -9.74 -14.56
N ALA A 373 -9.21 -10.62 -15.18
CA ALA A 373 -8.02 -10.23 -15.92
C ALA A 373 -8.33 -9.25 -17.05
N VAL A 374 -9.39 -9.49 -17.84
CA VAL A 374 -9.85 -8.56 -18.89
C VAL A 374 -10.26 -7.21 -18.30
N SER A 375 -10.94 -7.22 -17.15
CA SER A 375 -11.33 -6.01 -16.42
C SER A 375 -10.13 -5.19 -15.98
N TYR A 376 -9.14 -5.85 -15.39
CA TYR A 376 -7.86 -5.22 -15.04
C TYR A 376 -7.12 -4.70 -16.27
N ILE A 377 -7.08 -5.43 -17.40
CA ILE A 377 -6.43 -4.95 -18.64
C ILE A 377 -7.12 -3.67 -19.12
N GLY A 378 -8.45 -3.71 -19.28
CA GLY A 378 -9.22 -2.57 -19.79
C GLY A 378 -9.03 -1.33 -18.93
N SER A 379 -9.12 -1.48 -17.61
CA SER A 379 -8.95 -0.36 -16.69
C SER A 379 -7.49 0.13 -16.65
N TYR A 380 -6.51 -0.78 -16.59
CA TYR A 380 -5.09 -0.44 -16.50
C TYR A 380 -4.60 0.33 -17.72
N LEU A 381 -4.90 -0.15 -18.93
CA LEU A 381 -4.45 0.49 -20.18
C LEU A 381 -5.12 1.84 -20.41
N SER A 382 -6.34 2.03 -19.89
CA SER A 382 -7.04 3.32 -19.96
C SER A 382 -6.38 4.34 -19.05
N ARG A 383 -6.07 3.93 -17.81
CA ARG A 383 -5.71 4.82 -16.70
C ARG A 383 -4.22 5.06 -16.52
N ALA A 384 -3.37 4.13 -16.92
CA ALA A 384 -1.93 4.22 -16.67
C ALA A 384 -1.22 5.13 -17.70
N ARG A 385 -0.88 6.36 -17.30
CA ARG A 385 -0.22 7.35 -18.19
C ARG A 385 1.24 7.03 -18.51
N PHE A 386 1.86 6.16 -17.72
CA PHE A 386 3.26 5.79 -17.84
C PHE A 386 3.51 4.68 -18.87
N ILE A 387 2.47 4.01 -19.36
CA ILE A 387 2.60 2.98 -20.40
C ILE A 387 2.68 3.69 -21.76
N SER A 388 3.61 3.27 -22.62
CA SER A 388 3.70 3.81 -23.97
C SER A 388 2.48 3.44 -24.81
N ASP A 389 2.04 4.38 -25.64
CA ASP A 389 0.87 4.16 -26.50
C ASP A 389 1.08 3.01 -27.50
N ASP A 390 2.33 2.76 -27.93
CA ASP A 390 2.70 1.57 -28.74
C ASP A 390 2.37 0.26 -28.00
N THR A 391 2.75 0.17 -26.72
CA THR A 391 2.46 -1.02 -25.88
C THR A 391 0.97 -1.18 -25.70
N VAL A 392 0.28 -0.07 -25.40
CA VAL A 392 -1.17 -0.05 -25.20
C VAL A 392 -1.89 -0.57 -26.46
N VAL A 393 -1.59 -0.04 -27.64
CA VAL A 393 -2.20 -0.47 -28.91
C VAL A 393 -1.85 -1.93 -29.22
N ALA A 394 -0.62 -2.38 -28.93
CA ALA A 394 -0.23 -3.77 -29.11
C ALA A 394 -1.03 -4.74 -28.23
N ILE A 395 -1.28 -4.41 -26.96
CA ILE A 395 -2.09 -5.25 -26.06
C ILE A 395 -3.57 -5.22 -26.47
N ILE A 396 -4.11 -4.06 -26.85
CA ILE A 396 -5.47 -3.96 -27.38
C ILE A 396 -5.63 -4.78 -28.67
N GLY A 397 -4.65 -4.75 -29.57
CA GLY A 397 -4.62 -5.61 -30.75
C GLY A 397 -4.75 -7.09 -30.39
N LYS A 398 -4.05 -7.56 -29.35
CA LYS A 398 -4.17 -8.95 -28.86
C LYS A 398 -5.56 -9.30 -28.34
N LEU A 399 -6.31 -8.35 -27.78
CA LEU A 399 -7.71 -8.55 -27.36
C LEU A 399 -8.64 -8.58 -28.57
N VAL A 400 -8.44 -7.67 -29.53
CA VAL A 400 -9.22 -7.63 -30.77
C VAL A 400 -9.01 -8.88 -31.61
N ASP A 401 -7.78 -9.37 -31.74
CA ASP A 401 -7.49 -10.63 -32.44
C ASP A 401 -8.26 -11.79 -31.80
N TRP A 402 -8.29 -11.86 -30.46
CA TRP A 402 -9.06 -12.87 -29.75
C TRP A 402 -10.58 -12.74 -29.99
N LEU A 403 -11.09 -11.51 -30.04
CA LEU A 403 -12.51 -11.25 -30.35
C LEU A 403 -12.86 -11.67 -31.78
N VAL A 404 -11.98 -11.42 -32.75
CA VAL A 404 -12.15 -11.85 -34.14
C VAL A 404 -12.19 -13.39 -34.22
N ASP A 405 -11.21 -14.07 -33.60
CA ASP A 405 -11.19 -15.53 -33.53
C ASP A 405 -12.46 -16.10 -32.89
N TYR A 406 -12.98 -15.42 -31.86
CA TYR A 406 -14.23 -15.80 -31.20
C TYR A 406 -15.45 -15.66 -32.12
N CYS A 407 -15.57 -14.54 -32.83
CA CYS A 407 -16.64 -14.29 -33.79
C CYS A 407 -16.65 -15.30 -34.94
N ASP A 408 -15.48 -15.65 -35.48
CA ASP A 408 -15.33 -16.63 -36.56
C ASP A 408 -15.76 -18.04 -36.11
N HIS A 409 -15.42 -18.41 -34.88
CA HIS A 409 -15.84 -19.68 -34.29
C HIS A 409 -17.36 -19.72 -34.03
N GLU A 410 -17.96 -18.67 -33.50
CA GLU A 410 -19.41 -18.64 -33.25
C GLU A 410 -20.24 -18.54 -34.53
N SER A 411 -19.73 -17.85 -35.56
CA SER A 411 -20.38 -17.78 -36.88
C SER A 411 -20.43 -19.13 -37.60
N THR A 412 -19.58 -20.09 -37.21
CA THR A 412 -19.51 -21.44 -37.81
C THR A 412 -20.21 -22.52 -36.97
N ARG A 413 -20.69 -22.20 -35.77
CA ARG A 413 -21.41 -23.15 -34.91
C ARG A 413 -22.86 -23.33 -35.33
N GLU A 414 -23.26 -24.58 -35.58
CA GLU A 414 -24.67 -24.97 -35.68
C GLU A 414 -25.33 -25.00 -34.28
N SER A 415 -26.62 -24.62 -34.25
CA SER A 415 -27.45 -24.37 -33.06
C SER A 415 -27.30 -25.39 -31.93
N THR A 416 -26.41 -25.10 -31.00
CA THR A 416 -26.32 -25.70 -29.66
C THR A 416 -26.79 -24.68 -28.62
N PRO A 417 -27.12 -25.07 -27.37
CA PRO A 417 -27.69 -24.15 -26.38
C PRO A 417 -26.80 -22.91 -26.24
N ILE A 418 -27.43 -21.73 -26.19
CA ILE A 418 -26.77 -20.42 -26.16
C ILE A 418 -25.60 -20.44 -25.18
N PRO A 419 -24.35 -20.39 -25.67
CA PRO A 419 -23.19 -20.28 -24.79
C PRO A 419 -23.31 -18.99 -23.98
N ASN A 420 -22.93 -19.03 -22.70
CA ASN A 420 -22.77 -17.80 -21.95
C ASN A 420 -21.56 -17.02 -22.50
N HIS A 421 -21.82 -15.97 -23.28
CA HIS A 421 -20.80 -15.15 -23.97
C HIS A 421 -20.19 -14.06 -23.05
N GLN A 422 -20.28 -14.20 -21.72
CA GLN A 422 -19.78 -13.22 -20.74
C GLN A 422 -18.35 -12.73 -21.02
N LEU A 423 -17.40 -13.65 -21.25
CA LEU A 423 -16.01 -13.25 -21.51
C LEU A 423 -15.87 -12.45 -22.82
N PHE A 424 -16.69 -12.76 -23.83
CA PHE A 424 -16.74 -12.01 -25.08
C PHE A 424 -17.25 -10.59 -24.84
N TYR A 425 -18.38 -10.44 -24.13
CA TYR A 425 -18.92 -9.12 -23.78
C TYR A 425 -17.98 -8.32 -22.87
N ALA A 426 -17.31 -8.97 -21.91
CA ALA A 426 -16.29 -8.34 -21.08
C ALA A 426 -15.13 -7.78 -21.92
N THR A 427 -14.66 -8.55 -22.90
CA THR A 427 -13.56 -8.14 -23.77
C THR A 427 -13.98 -7.01 -24.71
N CYS A 428 -15.21 -7.06 -25.25
CA CYS A 428 -15.78 -5.94 -25.99
C CYS A 428 -15.87 -4.68 -25.13
N GLN A 429 -16.37 -4.79 -23.91
CA GLN A 429 -16.53 -3.67 -22.97
C GLN A 429 -15.18 -3.07 -22.57
N ALA A 430 -14.15 -3.89 -22.29
CA ALA A 430 -12.79 -3.43 -22.03
C ALA A 430 -12.21 -2.63 -23.20
N VAL A 431 -12.39 -3.11 -24.44
CA VAL A 431 -11.93 -2.40 -25.65
C VAL A 431 -12.69 -1.08 -25.83
N MET A 432 -14.01 -1.05 -25.62
CA MET A 432 -14.80 0.17 -25.71
C MET A 432 -14.39 1.19 -24.64
N TYR A 433 -14.27 0.76 -23.38
CA TYR A 433 -13.81 1.59 -22.27
C TYR A 433 -12.44 2.19 -22.54
N PHE A 434 -11.50 1.36 -23.02
CA PHE A 434 -10.20 1.83 -23.47
C PHE A 434 -10.27 2.94 -24.51
N LEU A 435 -11.08 2.77 -25.55
CA LEU A 435 -11.24 3.75 -26.60
C LEU A 435 -11.88 5.04 -26.08
N CYS A 436 -12.79 4.98 -25.10
CA CYS A 436 -13.31 6.18 -24.44
C CYS A 436 -12.19 7.04 -23.84
N PHE A 437 -11.16 6.44 -23.24
CA PHE A 437 -10.07 7.20 -22.60
C PHE A 437 -8.96 7.63 -23.56
N ARG A 438 -8.54 6.76 -24.48
CA ARG A 438 -7.27 6.94 -25.23
C ARG A 438 -7.42 7.22 -26.72
N LEU A 439 -8.63 7.13 -27.28
CA LEU A 439 -8.82 7.28 -28.73
C LEU A 439 -8.28 8.61 -29.26
N ARG A 440 -8.54 9.73 -28.57
CA ARG A 440 -8.06 11.05 -29.02
C ARG A 440 -6.55 11.10 -29.19
N TYR A 441 -5.80 10.65 -28.18
CA TYR A 441 -4.34 10.63 -28.20
C TYR A 441 -3.78 9.74 -29.32
N ILE A 442 -4.39 8.57 -29.51
CA ILE A 442 -4.00 7.65 -30.60
C ILE A 442 -4.24 8.28 -31.98
N MET A 443 -5.33 9.03 -32.13
CA MET A 443 -5.67 9.70 -33.39
C MET A 443 -4.68 10.80 -33.79
N ASP A 444 -3.99 11.40 -32.82
CA ASP A 444 -2.96 12.42 -33.05
C ASP A 444 -1.62 11.81 -33.52
N CYS A 445 -1.44 10.49 -33.39
CA CYS A 445 -0.25 9.76 -33.80
C CYS A 445 -0.49 8.95 -35.10
N PRO A 446 0.13 9.31 -36.24
CA PRO A 446 -0.17 8.68 -37.54
C PRO A 446 0.04 7.15 -37.60
N ASN A 447 1.11 6.64 -36.97
CA ASN A 447 1.43 5.21 -36.98
C ASN A 447 0.40 4.42 -36.16
N LEU A 448 0.15 4.85 -34.92
CA LEU A 448 -0.83 4.23 -34.03
C LEU A 448 -2.24 4.29 -34.60
N LYS A 449 -2.61 5.42 -35.22
CA LYS A 449 -3.86 5.55 -35.96
C LYS A 449 -3.95 4.52 -37.08
N SER A 450 -2.90 4.33 -37.88
CA SER A 450 -2.90 3.31 -38.94
C SER A 450 -3.12 1.91 -38.38
N ASP A 451 -2.44 1.57 -37.29
CA ASP A 451 -2.60 0.26 -36.63
C ASP A 451 -4.01 0.07 -36.07
N LEU A 452 -4.58 1.10 -35.44
CA LEU A 452 -5.95 1.08 -34.93
C LEU A 452 -6.97 0.90 -36.06
N PHE A 453 -6.81 1.59 -37.20
CA PHE A 453 -7.72 1.49 -38.34
C PHE A 453 -7.65 0.14 -39.08
N ARG A 454 -6.58 -0.64 -38.88
CA ARG A 454 -6.49 -2.01 -39.42
C ARG A 454 -7.34 -3.00 -38.62
N MET A 455 -7.72 -2.66 -37.39
CA MET A 455 -8.57 -3.50 -36.54
C MET A 455 -10.02 -3.47 -37.04
N PRO A 456 -10.72 -4.62 -37.14
CA PRO A 456 -12.04 -4.72 -37.76
C PRO A 456 -13.19 -4.31 -36.81
N PHE A 457 -13.07 -3.17 -36.12
CA PHE A 457 -14.08 -2.70 -35.14
C PHE A 457 -15.50 -2.63 -35.71
N GLY A 458 -15.63 -2.21 -36.97
CA GLY A 458 -16.94 -2.12 -37.64
C GLY A 458 -17.65 -3.47 -37.74
N THR A 459 -16.94 -4.54 -38.11
CA THR A 459 -17.51 -5.90 -38.19
C THR A 459 -17.74 -6.48 -36.81
N LEU A 460 -16.80 -6.25 -35.89
CA LEU A 460 -16.80 -6.80 -34.54
C LEU A 460 -18.00 -6.29 -33.72
N PHE A 461 -18.23 -4.98 -33.71
CA PHE A 461 -19.30 -4.40 -32.89
C PHE A 461 -20.71 -4.52 -33.51
N HIS A 462 -20.81 -4.88 -34.80
CA HIS A 462 -22.08 -5.24 -35.47
C HIS A 462 -22.26 -6.76 -35.63
N HIS A 463 -21.48 -7.56 -34.90
CA HIS A 463 -21.62 -9.01 -34.92
C HIS A 463 -23.02 -9.45 -34.46
N GLN A 464 -23.45 -10.65 -34.88
CA GLN A 464 -24.77 -11.22 -34.56
C GLN A 464 -25.03 -11.42 -33.05
N LEU A 465 -23.97 -11.34 -32.23
CA LEU A 465 -24.03 -11.38 -30.77
C LEU A 465 -24.38 -10.01 -30.14
N GLU A 466 -24.56 -8.96 -30.95
CA GLU A 466 -25.04 -7.64 -30.55
C GLU A 466 -24.33 -7.03 -29.31
N PRO A 467 -22.98 -6.96 -29.26
CA PRO A 467 -22.25 -6.49 -28.07
C PRO A 467 -22.65 -5.07 -27.64
N LEU A 468 -23.02 -4.20 -28.59
CA LEU A 468 -23.49 -2.84 -28.30
C LEU A 468 -24.80 -2.78 -27.51
N LYS A 469 -25.62 -3.84 -27.54
CA LYS A 469 -26.87 -3.93 -26.77
C LYS A 469 -26.68 -4.55 -25.39
N VAL A 470 -25.63 -5.37 -25.21
CA VAL A 470 -25.40 -6.15 -23.99
C VAL A 470 -24.45 -5.45 -23.03
N CYS A 471 -23.42 -4.79 -23.55
CA CYS A 471 -22.46 -4.03 -22.75
C CYS A 471 -23.12 -2.80 -22.09
N LEU A 472 -22.48 -2.28 -21.04
CA LEU A 472 -23.00 -1.19 -20.24
C LEU A 472 -23.28 0.08 -21.11
N PRO A 473 -24.52 0.61 -21.12
CA PRO A 473 -24.96 1.63 -22.07
C PRO A 473 -24.18 2.94 -22.04
N SER A 474 -23.68 3.31 -20.86
CA SER A 474 -22.90 4.52 -20.65
C SER A 474 -21.54 4.43 -21.36
N ILE A 475 -20.87 3.26 -21.33
CA ILE A 475 -19.64 2.97 -22.10
C ILE A 475 -19.94 3.03 -23.59
N VAL A 476 -21.01 2.35 -24.01
CA VAL A 476 -21.38 2.23 -25.42
C VAL A 476 -21.68 3.61 -26.01
N SER A 477 -22.44 4.44 -25.30
CA SER A 477 -22.80 5.78 -25.76
C SER A 477 -21.57 6.66 -25.94
N GLU A 478 -20.66 6.65 -24.96
CA GLU A 478 -19.41 7.41 -25.03
C GLU A 478 -18.49 6.91 -26.15
N PHE A 479 -18.34 5.59 -26.28
CA PHE A 479 -17.56 4.98 -27.35
C PHE A 479 -18.09 5.38 -28.72
N LEU A 480 -19.40 5.26 -28.95
CA LEU A 480 -20.04 5.60 -30.22
C LEU A 480 -19.87 7.10 -30.54
N ARG A 481 -19.98 7.97 -29.53
CA ARG A 481 -19.74 9.42 -29.68
C ARG A 481 -18.32 9.69 -30.19
N GLN A 482 -17.30 9.14 -29.53
CA GLN A 482 -15.91 9.37 -29.92
C GLN A 482 -15.54 8.66 -31.24
N ALA A 483 -15.99 7.43 -31.45
CA ALA A 483 -15.73 6.67 -32.68
C ALA A 483 -16.30 7.37 -33.92
N LYS A 484 -17.47 8.02 -33.79
CA LYS A 484 -18.07 8.85 -34.83
C LYS A 484 -17.20 10.07 -35.12
N GLY A 485 -16.77 10.80 -34.08
CA GLY A 485 -15.87 11.95 -34.23
C GLY A 485 -14.54 11.58 -34.89
N ALA A 486 -13.98 10.42 -34.55
CA ALA A 486 -12.73 9.89 -35.11
C ALA A 486 -12.87 9.28 -36.51
N LYS A 487 -14.10 9.11 -37.03
CA LYS A 487 -14.41 8.35 -38.26
C LYS A 487 -13.84 6.92 -38.24
N LEU A 488 -13.68 6.35 -37.04
CA LEU A 488 -13.09 5.02 -36.85
C LEU A 488 -13.95 3.93 -37.48
N VAL A 489 -15.27 4.14 -37.52
CA VAL A 489 -16.22 3.22 -38.14
C VAL A 489 -17.21 4.04 -38.96
N ALA A 490 -17.03 4.01 -40.28
CA ALA A 490 -17.82 4.78 -41.25
C ALA A 490 -19.31 4.38 -41.33
N LYS A 491 -19.77 3.41 -40.52
CA LYS A 491 -21.11 2.79 -40.58
C LYS A 491 -21.91 2.81 -39.27
N PHE A 492 -21.44 3.43 -38.18
CA PHE A 492 -22.13 3.31 -36.88
C PHE A 492 -23.52 3.94 -36.81
N VAL A 493 -23.92 4.76 -37.77
CA VAL A 493 -25.22 5.45 -37.68
C VAL A 493 -25.86 5.54 -39.07
N ASP A 494 -26.80 4.65 -39.35
CA ASP A 494 -27.96 5.06 -40.13
C ASP A 494 -28.76 6.01 -39.20
N PRO A 495 -29.12 7.25 -39.59
CA PRO A 495 -29.76 8.22 -38.70
C PRO A 495 -31.04 7.70 -38.01
N ALA A 496 -31.72 6.72 -38.61
CA ALA A 496 -32.90 6.05 -38.04
C ALA A 496 -32.59 5.10 -36.87
N ALA A 497 -31.35 4.63 -36.72
CA ALA A 497 -30.94 3.74 -35.63
C ALA A 497 -30.63 4.51 -34.35
N LYS A 498 -30.38 5.83 -34.42
CA LYS A 498 -30.11 6.67 -33.26
C LYS A 498 -31.32 6.70 -32.31
N ASP A 499 -32.51 6.86 -32.89
CA ASP A 499 -33.79 6.80 -32.16
C ASP A 499 -34.10 5.39 -31.64
N THR A 500 -33.55 4.33 -32.24
CA THR A 500 -33.81 2.96 -31.78
C THR A 500 -32.86 2.55 -30.66
N VAL A 501 -31.58 2.91 -30.74
CA VAL A 501 -30.58 2.60 -29.69
C VAL A 501 -30.77 3.51 -28.47
N GLU A 502 -31.03 4.81 -28.64
CA GLU A 502 -31.34 5.71 -27.51
C GLU A 502 -32.71 5.39 -26.89
N SER A 503 -33.72 4.98 -27.69
CA SER A 503 -35.03 4.56 -27.16
C SER A 503 -35.02 3.16 -26.53
N ASP A 504 -34.22 2.21 -27.03
CA ASP A 504 -34.09 0.87 -26.41
C ASP A 504 -33.17 0.89 -25.16
N CYS A 505 -32.12 1.73 -25.14
CA CYS A 505 -31.30 1.94 -23.94
C CYS A 505 -32.09 2.65 -22.82
N SER A 506 -33.00 3.57 -23.16
CA SER A 506 -33.88 4.24 -22.18
C SER A 506 -35.08 3.39 -21.72
N ARG A 507 -35.53 2.42 -22.52
CA ARG A 507 -36.60 1.46 -22.15
C ARG A 507 -36.10 0.26 -21.34
N THR A 508 -34.78 0.05 -21.26
CA THR A 508 -34.15 -1.06 -20.55
C THR A 508 -33.46 -0.64 -19.25
N SER A 509 -33.88 0.46 -18.62
CA SER A 509 -33.47 0.93 -17.27
C SER A 509 -33.74 -0.05 -16.11
N GLY A 510 -33.84 -1.35 -16.39
CA GLY A 510 -33.97 -2.47 -15.45
C GLY A 510 -34.08 -3.84 -16.15
N GLY A 511 -33.35 -4.07 -17.24
CA GLY A 511 -33.47 -5.29 -18.06
C GLY A 511 -32.66 -6.49 -17.55
N ILE A 512 -33.32 -7.66 -17.49
CA ILE A 512 -32.90 -9.00 -16.98
C ILE A 512 -31.62 -9.60 -17.61
N ASN A 513 -30.94 -8.91 -18.53
CA ASN A 513 -29.75 -9.40 -19.27
C ASN A 513 -28.56 -8.41 -19.29
N ARG A 514 -28.47 -7.44 -18.37
CA ARG A 514 -27.32 -6.52 -18.32
C ARG A 514 -26.04 -7.26 -17.91
N PHE A 515 -25.00 -7.16 -18.74
CA PHE A 515 -23.66 -7.62 -18.37
C PHE A 515 -22.96 -6.48 -17.63
N ASP A 516 -22.88 -6.62 -16.30
CA ASP A 516 -22.16 -5.69 -15.47
C ASP A 516 -20.71 -6.13 -15.30
N MET A 517 -19.78 -5.18 -15.41
CA MET A 517 -18.35 -5.44 -15.35
C MET A 517 -17.63 -4.27 -14.73
N PHE A 518 -17.03 -4.56 -13.60
CA PHE A 518 -16.24 -3.64 -12.79
C PHE A 518 -14.93 -3.24 -13.47
N PHE A 519 -14.51 -1.99 -13.32
CA PHE A 519 -13.19 -1.50 -13.77
C PHE A 519 -12.26 -1.20 -12.59
N PRO A 520 -11.26 -2.07 -12.30
CA PRO A 520 -10.53 -2.00 -11.04
C PRO A 520 -9.64 -0.78 -10.80
N PHE A 521 -9.28 -0.01 -11.82
CA PHE A 521 -8.51 1.23 -11.65
C PHE A 521 -9.40 2.47 -11.84
N ASP A 522 -10.62 2.40 -11.34
CA ASP A 522 -11.47 3.58 -11.18
C ASP A 522 -10.89 4.59 -10.17
N PRO A 523 -11.37 5.85 -10.17
CA PRO A 523 -10.64 6.97 -9.58
C PRO A 523 -10.13 6.70 -8.17
N TYR A 524 -8.86 7.01 -7.94
CA TYR A 524 -8.23 6.83 -6.65
C TYR A 524 -8.64 7.95 -5.69
N LEU A 525 -9.51 7.65 -4.73
CA LEU A 525 -10.12 8.65 -3.83
C LEU A 525 -9.47 8.76 -2.44
N LEU A 526 -8.43 7.98 -2.13
CA LEU A 526 -7.71 8.09 -0.85
C LEU A 526 -6.82 9.33 -0.84
N LYS A 527 -6.87 10.14 0.23
CA LYS A 527 -6.37 11.51 0.24
C LYS A 527 -4.85 11.62 0.35
N GLU A 528 -4.27 10.93 1.33
CA GLU A 528 -2.86 11.08 1.68
C GLU A 528 -1.95 10.36 0.68
N SER A 529 -2.41 9.22 0.18
CA SER A 529 -1.70 8.37 -0.76
C SER A 529 -1.90 8.78 -2.23
N ASP A 530 -2.88 9.62 -2.58
CA ASP A 530 -3.11 10.09 -3.96
C ASP A 530 -1.87 10.81 -4.56
N ARG A 531 -1.05 11.45 -3.72
CA ARG A 531 0.20 12.09 -4.16
C ARG A 531 1.19 11.13 -4.86
N TYR A 532 1.05 9.81 -4.67
CA TYR A 532 1.85 8.79 -5.35
C TYR A 532 1.21 8.29 -6.65
N ILE A 533 -0.09 8.51 -6.86
CA ILE A 533 -0.87 7.96 -7.97
C ILE A 533 -1.22 9.04 -9.00
N SER A 534 -1.64 10.23 -8.57
CA SER A 534 -2.15 11.33 -9.39
C SER A 534 -1.28 11.70 -10.60
N SER A 535 0.05 11.72 -10.47
CA SER A 535 0.95 12.03 -11.60
C SER A 535 1.01 10.94 -12.67
N HIS A 536 0.63 9.72 -12.32
CA HIS A 536 0.70 8.52 -13.15
C HIS A 536 -0.67 8.09 -13.68
N PHE A 537 -1.75 8.73 -13.23
CA PHE A 537 -3.13 8.32 -13.44
C PHE A 537 -3.86 9.27 -14.42
N GLU A 538 -4.63 8.69 -15.34
CA GLU A 538 -5.50 9.40 -16.27
C GLU A 538 -6.89 9.53 -15.65
N VAL A 539 -7.26 10.77 -15.31
CA VAL A 539 -8.59 11.10 -14.80
C VAL A 539 -9.52 11.35 -15.98
N TRP A 540 -10.74 10.84 -15.90
CA TRP A 540 -11.73 11.12 -16.93
C TRP A 540 -11.99 12.63 -17.05
N SER A 541 -12.01 13.13 -18.28
CA SER A 541 -12.48 14.49 -18.57
C SER A 541 -13.45 14.45 -19.74
N MET A 542 -14.63 15.05 -19.55
CA MET A 542 -15.64 15.11 -20.60
C MET A 542 -15.08 15.92 -21.78
N VAL A 543 -14.92 15.26 -22.92
CA VAL A 543 -14.45 15.92 -24.14
C VAL A 543 -15.60 16.74 -24.72
N MET A 544 -15.50 18.06 -24.62
CA MET A 544 -16.34 18.97 -25.39
C MET A 544 -15.92 18.84 -26.86
N THR A 545 -16.70 18.15 -27.68
CA THR A 545 -16.54 18.20 -29.13
C THR A 545 -17.07 19.53 -29.64
N GLU A 546 -16.32 20.22 -30.52
CA GLU A 546 -16.69 21.51 -31.14
C GLU A 546 -17.99 21.45 -32.01
N SER A 547 -18.73 20.34 -31.96
CA SER A 547 -19.97 20.10 -32.70
C SER A 547 -21.25 20.16 -31.84
N ASP A 548 -21.15 20.43 -30.54
CA ASP A 548 -22.33 20.48 -29.65
C ASP A 548 -23.02 21.87 -29.60
N ASP A 549 -22.52 22.87 -30.32
CA ASP A 549 -23.21 24.16 -30.50
C ASP A 549 -24.04 24.17 -31.79
N SER A 550 -25.11 23.39 -31.83
CA SER A 550 -26.26 23.73 -32.66
C SER A 550 -27.50 23.00 -32.16
N ASP A 551 -28.48 23.82 -31.81
CA ASP A 551 -29.90 23.49 -31.62
C ASP A 551 -30.28 23.01 -30.21
N ASP A 552 -30.51 23.95 -29.30
CA ASP A 552 -31.80 24.12 -28.61
C ASP A 552 -31.71 25.11 -27.42
N VAL A 553 -31.78 26.42 -27.69
CA VAL A 553 -32.44 27.38 -26.77
C VAL A 553 -32.98 28.58 -27.58
N LEU A 554 -34.15 28.41 -28.18
CA LEU A 554 -35.04 29.54 -28.46
C LEU A 554 -36.20 29.46 -27.48
N ASP A 555 -36.08 30.17 -26.37
CA ASP A 555 -37.23 30.75 -25.69
C ASP A 555 -36.81 32.02 -24.95
N THR A 556 -37.02 33.15 -25.62
CA THR A 556 -37.08 34.46 -25.00
C THR A 556 -38.40 34.62 -24.25
N PRO A 557 -38.39 35.17 -23.03
CA PRO A 557 -39.46 36.05 -22.61
C PRO A 557 -38.93 37.46 -22.35
N GLU A 558 -39.63 38.42 -22.94
CA GLU A 558 -39.43 39.85 -22.81
C GLU A 558 -39.58 40.35 -21.36
N MET A 559 -38.72 41.31 -21.04
CA MET A 559 -38.89 42.49 -20.19
C MET A 559 -39.86 42.45 -18.99
N ASN A 560 -39.31 42.79 -17.81
CA ASN A 560 -39.71 44.02 -17.14
C ASN A 560 -38.57 44.60 -16.29
N ALA A 561 -38.35 45.90 -16.46
CA ALA A 561 -37.40 46.73 -15.74
C ALA A 561 -37.90 47.05 -14.32
N ASP A 562 -36.99 47.13 -13.34
CA ASP A 562 -36.60 48.38 -12.66
C ASP A 562 -35.73 48.08 -11.42
N GLY A 563 -34.85 49.02 -11.04
CA GLY A 563 -34.22 49.06 -9.72
C GLY A 563 -32.70 48.91 -9.68
N GLY A 564 -32.00 50.03 -9.91
CA GLY A 564 -30.54 50.12 -9.91
C GLY A 564 -29.85 49.95 -8.55
N GLY A 565 -28.57 49.57 -8.62
CA GLY A 565 -27.63 49.54 -7.50
C GLY A 565 -26.23 49.16 -7.97
N SER A 566 -25.38 50.16 -8.23
CA SER A 566 -23.99 49.99 -8.64
C SER A 566 -23.14 49.41 -7.51
N PHE A 567 -22.32 48.39 -7.76
CA PHE A 567 -21.00 48.27 -7.14
C PHE A 567 -20.04 47.39 -7.96
N SER A 568 -18.79 47.84 -8.00
CA SER A 568 -17.67 47.48 -8.88
C SER A 568 -17.03 46.11 -8.58
N MET A 569 -16.63 45.37 -9.62
CA MET A 569 -15.74 44.20 -9.57
C MET A 569 -14.26 44.61 -9.72
N PRO A 570 -13.32 44.01 -8.97
CA PRO A 570 -11.89 44.18 -9.22
C PRO A 570 -11.35 43.26 -10.32
N ALA A 571 -10.41 43.80 -11.10
CA ALA A 571 -9.80 43.21 -12.28
C ALA A 571 -8.84 42.04 -11.99
N ARG A 572 -8.83 41.08 -12.93
CA ARG A 572 -8.01 39.88 -12.99
C ARG A 572 -6.56 40.21 -13.38
N ILE A 573 -5.61 39.76 -12.55
CA ILE A 573 -4.17 39.88 -12.75
C ILE A 573 -3.73 38.96 -13.92
N LYS A 574 -2.98 39.52 -14.89
CA LYS A 574 -2.28 38.77 -15.95
C LYS A 574 -0.88 38.35 -15.45
N PRO A 575 -0.38 37.14 -15.76
CA PRO A 575 0.98 36.75 -15.43
C PRO A 575 2.02 37.38 -16.37
N SER A 576 3.14 37.78 -15.79
CA SER A 576 4.30 38.46 -16.37
C SER A 576 5.15 37.54 -17.24
N ALA A 577 5.57 38.04 -18.41
CA ALA A 577 6.57 37.44 -19.28
C ALA A 577 7.99 37.59 -18.71
N SER A 578 8.79 36.53 -18.82
CA SER A 578 10.22 36.48 -18.48
C SER A 578 11.07 37.17 -19.56
N PRO A 579 12.19 37.86 -19.21
CA PRO A 579 13.06 38.52 -20.17
C PRO A 579 14.13 37.56 -20.77
N PRO A 580 14.73 37.92 -21.92
CA PRO A 580 15.61 37.03 -22.68
C PRO A 580 17.04 37.00 -22.14
N MET A 581 17.66 35.81 -22.21
CA MET A 581 19.08 35.58 -21.92
C MET A 581 19.93 35.99 -23.13
N SER A 582 20.80 36.97 -22.93
CA SER A 582 21.90 37.33 -23.83
C SER A 582 23.04 36.33 -23.71
N GLY A 583 23.48 35.77 -24.84
CA GLY A 583 24.75 35.08 -24.94
C GLY A 583 25.91 36.06 -25.12
N ASP A 584 27.12 35.61 -24.78
CA ASP A 584 28.28 35.72 -25.66
C ASP A 584 29.41 34.75 -25.20
N PRO A 585 30.28 34.30 -26.13
CA PRO A 585 31.40 33.35 -25.91
C PRO A 585 32.74 34.10 -25.70
N PRO A 586 33.94 33.46 -25.57
CA PRO A 586 34.33 32.05 -25.69
C PRO A 586 34.76 31.35 -24.39
#